data_AF-A0A2T5M8J5-F1
#
_entry.id   AF-A0A2T5M8J5-F1
#
_cell.length_a   1.000
_cell.length_b   1.000
_cell.length_c   1.000
_cell.angle_alpha   90.00
_cell.angle_beta   90.00
_cell.angle_gamma   90.00
#
_symmetry.space_group_name_H-M   'P 1'
#
loop_
_entity.id
_entity.type
_entity.pdbx_description
1 polymer ?
#
loop_
_entity_poly.entity_id
_entity_poly.type
_entity_poly.pdbx_seq_one_letter_code
_entity_poly.pdbx_strand_id
1 'polypeptide(L)'
;MLLLYQWPESITNEAGNPCRTLREFYGGPFFNGEGGFLYQNLIPSRSIDQSFPCLPGNDKDAFMSFISCMLTWDPEKRKTARELMEHPFLIG
;
A
#
# COMPACT_ATOMS: atom_id res chain seq x y z
N MET A 1 -13.45 -11.04 2.74
CA MET A 1 -14.73 -11.32 2.07
C MET A 1 -14.83 -10.76 0.63
N LEU A 2 -13.93 -9.85 0.18
CA LEU A 2 -13.89 -9.35 -1.22
C LEU A 2 -13.29 -10.33 -2.24
N LEU A 3 -12.47 -11.29 -1.81
CA LEU A 3 -11.80 -12.26 -2.69
C LEU A 3 -12.75 -13.26 -3.38
N LEU A 4 -14.02 -13.30 -2.97
CA LEU A 4 -15.06 -14.16 -3.52
C LEU A 4 -16.09 -13.39 -4.37
N TYR A 5 -15.97 -12.07 -4.47
CA TYR A 5 -16.89 -11.27 -5.26
C TYR A 5 -16.69 -11.57 -6.76
N GLN A 6 -17.78 -11.96 -7.43
CA GLN A 6 -17.82 -12.12 -8.88
C GLN A 6 -18.30 -10.81 -9.51
N TRP A 7 -17.55 -10.30 -10.48
CA TRP A 7 -17.91 -9.14 -11.25
C TRP A 7 -19.14 -9.44 -12.12
N PRO A 8 -20.05 -8.46 -12.29
CA PRO A 8 -21.23 -8.61 -13.15
C PRO A 8 -20.86 -8.88 -14.62
N GLU A 9 -19.77 -8.26 -15.07
CA GLU A 9 -19.22 -8.41 -16.41
C GLU A 9 -17.78 -8.93 -16.34
N SER A 10 -17.36 -9.67 -17.37
CA SER A 10 -15.98 -10.14 -17.47
C SER A 10 -15.06 -9.03 -17.94
N ILE A 11 -13.92 -8.86 -17.27
CA ILE A 11 -12.84 -7.93 -17.65
C ILE A 11 -11.68 -8.76 -18.19
N THR A 12 -11.12 -8.36 -19.34
CA THR A 12 -9.99 -9.05 -19.96
C THR A 12 -8.68 -8.66 -19.30
N ASN A 13 -7.88 -9.64 -18.88
CA ASN A 13 -6.54 -9.40 -18.31
C ASN A 13 -5.47 -9.16 -19.38
N GLU A 14 -4.25 -8.85 -18.96
CA GLU A 14 -3.13 -8.57 -19.87
C GLU A 14 -2.78 -9.75 -20.81
N ALA A 15 -3.13 -10.98 -20.43
CA ALA A 15 -2.95 -12.18 -21.24
C ALA A 15 -4.12 -12.43 -22.22
N GLY A 16 -5.11 -11.53 -22.27
CA GLY A 16 -6.27 -11.66 -23.16
C GLY A 16 -7.38 -12.58 -22.63
N ASN A 17 -7.28 -13.05 -21.38
CA ASN A 17 -8.27 -13.96 -20.80
C ASN A 17 -9.40 -13.18 -20.13
N PRO A 18 -10.68 -13.56 -20.34
CA PRO A 18 -11.80 -12.95 -19.62
C PRO A 18 -11.81 -13.42 -18.17
N CYS A 19 -11.89 -12.47 -17.24
CA CYS A 19 -11.88 -12.71 -15.80
C CYS A 19 -13.14 -12.15 -15.14
N ARG A 20 -13.71 -12.88 -14.19
CA ARG A 20 -14.87 -12.47 -13.39
C ARG A 20 -14.52 -12.27 -11.94
N THR A 21 -13.29 -12.53 -11.53
CA THR A 21 -12.83 -12.31 -10.16
C THR A 21 -11.47 -11.64 -10.15
N LEU A 22 -11.17 -10.93 -9.06
CA LEU A 22 -9.83 -10.38 -8.81
C LEU A 22 -8.74 -11.46 -8.86
N ARG A 23 -9.06 -12.69 -8.42
CA ARG A 23 -8.14 -13.82 -8.42
C ARG A 23 -7.79 -14.25 -9.84
N GLU A 24 -8.78 -14.36 -10.73
CA GLU A 24 -8.57 -14.68 -12.14
C GLU A 24 -7.79 -13.58 -12.85
N PHE A 25 -8.08 -12.32 -12.53
CA PHE A 25 -7.45 -11.17 -13.18
C PHE A 25 -5.98 -11.03 -12.80
N TYR A 26 -5.64 -11.07 -11.51
CA TYR A 26 -4.28 -10.82 -11.02
C TYR A 26 -3.46 -12.09 -10.72
N GLY A 27 -4.05 -13.28 -10.73
CA GLY A 27 -3.32 -14.54 -10.54
C GLY A 27 -2.95 -14.87 -9.09
N GLY A 28 -3.91 -14.84 -8.18
CA GLY A 28 -3.71 -15.23 -6.76
C GLY A 28 -3.61 -16.76 -6.54
N PRO A 29 -3.38 -17.23 -5.30
CA PRO A 29 -3.45 -16.49 -4.04
C PRO A 29 -2.18 -15.71 -3.72
N PHE A 30 -2.33 -14.55 -3.07
CA PHE A 30 -1.20 -13.73 -2.59
C PHE A 30 -0.89 -13.95 -1.11
N PHE A 31 -1.88 -14.40 -0.33
CA PHE A 31 -1.76 -14.61 1.10
C PHE A 31 -2.23 -16.02 1.48
N ASN A 32 -1.64 -16.59 2.53
CA ASN A 32 -2.07 -17.85 3.13
C ASN A 32 -3.34 -17.66 4.00
N GLY A 33 -3.86 -18.75 4.58
CA GLY A 33 -5.05 -18.72 5.43
C GLY A 33 -4.90 -17.91 6.72
N GLU A 34 -3.68 -17.61 7.14
CA GLU A 34 -3.35 -16.81 8.32
C GLU A 34 -3.08 -15.33 7.98
N GLY A 35 -3.20 -14.94 6.71
CA GLY A 35 -2.93 -13.58 6.22
C GLY A 35 -1.45 -13.28 5.93
N GLY A 36 -0.57 -14.29 5.98
CA GLY A 36 0.84 -14.15 5.59
C GLY A 36 1.03 -14.12 4.08
N PHE A 37 1.85 -13.19 3.58
CA PHE A 37 2.17 -13.08 2.15
C PHE A 37 2.96 -14.31 1.66
N LEU A 38 2.55 -14.89 0.53
CA LEU A 38 3.09 -16.16 0.03
C LEU A 38 4.44 -16.02 -0.70
N TYR A 39 4.73 -14.85 -1.28
CA TYR A 39 5.89 -14.63 -2.14
C TYR A 39 6.97 -13.80 -1.42
N GLN A 40 7.42 -14.25 -0.26
CA GLN A 40 8.34 -13.50 0.61
C GLN A 40 9.63 -13.07 -0.11
N ASN A 41 10.11 -13.86 -1.07
CA ASN A 41 11.28 -13.55 -1.90
C ASN A 41 11.08 -12.35 -2.84
N LEU A 42 9.84 -11.93 -3.10
CA LEU A 42 9.52 -10.72 -3.86
C LEU A 42 9.51 -9.46 -2.99
N ILE A 43 9.53 -9.60 -1.65
CA ILE A 43 9.62 -8.45 -0.76
C ILE A 43 11.06 -7.91 -0.83
N PRO A 44 11.26 -6.68 -1.34
CA PRO A 44 12.59 -6.11 -1.41
C PRO A 44 13.12 -5.85 -0.01
N SER A 45 14.40 -6.15 0.21
CA SER A 45 15.12 -5.77 1.44
C SER A 45 15.49 -4.29 1.41
N ARG A 46 14.48 -3.42 1.40
CA ARG A 46 14.65 -1.97 1.45
C ARG A 46 13.65 -1.37 2.42
N SER A 47 14.08 -0.34 3.14
CA SER A 47 13.20 0.45 3.99
C SER A 47 12.74 1.71 3.26
N ILE A 48 11.62 2.27 3.70
CA ILE A 48 11.05 3.46 3.05
C ILE A 48 11.98 4.67 3.18
N ASP A 49 12.73 4.78 4.27
CA ASP A 49 13.70 5.85 4.50
C ASP A 49 14.88 5.79 3.52
N GLN A 50 15.19 4.61 2.97
CA GLN A 50 16.20 4.45 1.91
C GLN A 50 15.70 4.92 0.53
N SER A 51 14.38 5.13 0.38
CA SER A 51 13.77 5.55 -0.88
C SER A 51 13.80 7.08 -1.10
N PHE A 52 14.27 7.86 -0.12
CA PHE A 52 14.33 9.33 -0.19
C PHE A 52 15.77 9.86 -0.15
N PRO A 53 16.58 9.65 -1.19
CA PRO A 53 17.96 10.13 -1.24
C PRO A 53 18.06 11.66 -1.34
N CYS A 54 16.96 12.35 -1.64
CA CYS A 54 16.91 13.79 -1.89
C CYS A 54 16.58 14.66 -0.65
N LEU A 55 16.26 14.08 0.51
CA LEU A 55 15.98 14.83 1.73
C LEU A 55 17.19 14.75 2.69
N PRO A 56 17.92 15.85 2.91
CA PRO A 56 19.08 15.86 3.77
C PRO A 56 18.69 15.94 5.26
N GLY A 57 19.45 15.25 6.12
CA GLY A 57 19.45 15.48 7.57
C GLY A 57 18.07 15.51 8.24
N ASN A 58 17.81 16.56 9.03
CA ASN A 58 16.61 16.72 9.85
C ASN A 58 15.30 16.78 9.02
N ASP A 59 15.37 17.21 7.75
CA ASP A 59 14.20 17.26 6.88
C ASP A 59 13.67 15.86 6.57
N LYS A 60 14.58 14.88 6.53
CA LYS A 60 14.23 13.47 6.35
C LYS A 60 13.41 12.96 7.54
N ASP A 61 13.83 13.26 8.76
CA ASP A 61 13.13 12.79 9.96
C ASP A 61 11.75 13.44 10.10
N ALA A 62 11.65 14.76 9.85
CA ALA A 62 10.38 15.47 9.84
C ALA A 62 9.43 14.94 8.76
N PHE A 63 9.95 14.66 7.56
CA PHE A 63 9.18 14.05 6.48
C PHE A 63 8.75 12.62 6.80
N MET A 64 9.64 11.82 7.38
CA MET A 64 9.36 10.45 7.81
C MET A 64 8.23 10.41 8.85
N SER A 65 8.29 11.32 9.83
CA SER A 65 7.21 11.52 10.81
C SER A 65 5.88 11.84 10.12
N PHE A 66 5.90 12.75 9.14
CA PHE A 66 4.71 13.14 8.39
C PHE A 66 4.10 11.99 7.57
N ILE A 67 4.90 11.30 6.74
CA ILE A 67 4.37 10.23 5.88
C ILE A 67 3.93 9.00 6.68
N SER A 68 4.50 8.77 7.87
CA SER A 68 4.06 7.66 8.75
C SER A 68 2.59 7.80 9.14
N CYS A 69 2.12 9.05 9.32
CA CYS A 69 0.73 9.36 9.61
C CYS A 69 -0.21 9.00 8.44
N MET A 70 0.29 9.07 7.19
CA MET A 70 -0.47 8.72 5.97
C MET A 70 -0.47 7.21 5.71
N LEU A 71 0.67 6.55 5.93
CA LEU A 71 0.89 5.14 5.59
C LEU A 71 0.47 4.17 6.70
N THR A 72 -0.18 4.67 7.76
CA THR A 72 -0.71 3.85 8.85
C THR A 72 -1.75 2.86 8.31
N TRP A 73 -1.51 1.56 8.48
CA TRP A 73 -2.37 0.51 7.93
C TRP A 73 -3.79 0.54 8.51
N ASP A 74 -3.87 0.72 9.83
CA ASP A 74 -5.13 0.83 10.57
C ASP A 74 -5.87 2.13 10.20
N PRO A 75 -7.01 2.08 9.49
CA PRO A 75 -7.67 3.26 8.96
C PRO A 75 -8.14 4.21 10.07
N GLU A 76 -8.54 3.70 11.24
CA GLU A 76 -9.01 4.51 12.36
C GLU A 76 -7.87 5.30 13.03
N LYS A 77 -6.63 4.86 12.84
CA LYS A 77 -5.43 5.56 13.34
C LYS A 77 -4.76 6.41 12.27
N ARG A 78 -5.15 6.26 11.01
CA ARG A 78 -4.57 7.00 9.89
C ARG A 78 -5.08 8.43 9.93
N LYS A 79 -4.17 9.41 9.94
CA LYS A 79 -4.57 10.82 9.95
C LYS A 79 -5.28 11.19 8.65
N THR A 80 -6.33 11.98 8.78
CA THR A 80 -7.06 12.59 7.68
C THR A 80 -6.24 13.70 7.02
N ALA A 81 -6.61 14.08 5.80
CA ALA A 81 -5.98 15.23 5.11
C ALA A 81 -6.04 16.51 5.96
N ARG A 82 -7.14 16.76 6.67
CA ARG A 82 -7.33 17.91 7.55
C ARG A 82 -6.33 17.91 8.71
N GLU A 83 -6.21 16.79 9.42
CA GLU A 83 -5.28 16.65 10.55
C GLU A 83 -3.81 16.70 10.10
N LEU A 84 -3.52 16.23 8.88
CA LEU A 84 -2.19 16.30 8.30
C LEU A 84 -1.76 17.74 8.01
N MET A 85 -2.69 18.66 7.71
CA MET A 85 -2.35 20.08 7.53
C MET A 85 -1.76 20.72 8.80
N GLU A 86 -2.06 20.15 9.97
CA GLU A 86 -1.56 20.62 11.26
C GLU A 86 -0.16 20.06 11.59
N HIS A 87 0.42 19.21 10.73
CA HIS A 87 1.70 18.58 11.00
C HIS A 87 2.88 19.57 10.83
N PRO A 88 3.85 19.60 11.77
CA PRO A 88 4.97 20.56 11.72
C PRO A 88 5.75 20.58 10.41
N PHE A 89 5.91 19.42 9.76
CA PHE A 89 6.55 19.31 8.45
C PHE A 89 5.95 20.25 7.38
N LEU A 90 4.65 20.54 7.43
CA LEU A 90 3.98 21.42 6.46
C LEU A 90 3.94 22.90 6.87
N ILE A 91 4.17 23.19 8.16
CA ILE A 91 3.95 24.53 8.73
C ILE A 91 5.26 25.31 8.88
N GLY A 92 6.40 24.61 8.98
CA GLY A 92 7.72 25.22 9.18
C GLY A 92 8.10 25.31 10.66
#